data_AF-A0A1H0NC02-F1
#
_entry.id   AF-A0A1H0NC02-F1
#
_cell.length_a   1.000
_cell.length_b   1.000
_cell.length_c   1.000
_cell.angle_alpha   90.00
_cell.angle_beta   90.00
_cell.angle_gamma   90.00
#
_symmetry.space_group_name_H-M   'P 1'
#
loop_
_entity.id
_entity.type
_entity.pdbx_description
1 polymer ?
#
loop_
_entity_poly.entity_id
_entity_poly.type
_entity_poly.pdbx_seq_one_letter_code
_entity_poly.pdbx_strand_id
1 'polypeptide(L)' 'MTALPPDPDPDRTPGLEPGGGVRPGDTPPESGSTTEGLSRRERYPSRVPAVITFILVVLVTIAVVGLVIAQLTGIAKVL' A
#
# COMPACT_ATOMS: atom_id res chain seq x y z
N MET A 1 -14.10 -9.35 -17.38
CA MET A 1 -14.43 -10.02 -16.10
C MET A 1 -14.07 -11.48 -16.28
N THR A 2 -12.93 -11.93 -15.75
CA THR A 2 -12.60 -13.36 -15.68
C THR A 2 -13.20 -13.88 -14.38
N ALA A 3 -14.48 -14.30 -14.45
CA ALA A 3 -15.07 -15.05 -13.35
C ALA A 3 -14.37 -16.42 -13.33
N LEU A 4 -13.69 -16.73 -12.22
CA LEU A 4 -13.23 -18.09 -11.97
C LEU A 4 -14.47 -18.99 -11.98
N PRO A 5 -14.41 -20.19 -12.59
CA PRO A 5 -15.50 -21.15 -12.48
C PRO A 5 -15.86 -21.34 -11.00
N PRO A 6 -17.15 -21.45 -10.63
CA PRO A 6 -17.51 -21.78 -9.26
C PRO A 6 -16.89 -23.13 -8.89
N ASP A 7 -16.46 -23.26 -7.63
CA ASP A 7 -15.89 -24.51 -7.12
C ASP A 7 -16.88 -25.68 -7.35
N PRO A 8 -16.38 -26.89 -7.67
CA PRO A 8 -17.23 -28.04 -7.93
C PRO A 8 -18.01 -28.45 -6.67
N ASP A 9 -19.22 -28.97 -6.86
CA ASP A 9 -20.09 -29.44 -5.78
C ASP A 9 -19.38 -30.56 -4.98
N PRO A 10 -19.16 -30.40 -3.66
CA PRO A 10 -18.42 -31.38 -2.86
C PRO A 10 -19.11 -32.75 -2.83
N ASP A 11 -20.44 -32.80 -2.90
CA ASP A 11 -21.20 -34.05 -2.90
C ASP A 11 -21.06 -34.83 -4.22
N ARG A 12 -20.55 -34.18 -5.25
CA ARG A 12 -20.38 -34.73 -6.61
C ARG A 12 -18.92 -34.82 -7.04
N THR A 13 -18.00 -34.46 -6.15
CA THR A 13 -16.56 -34.50 -6.43
C THR A 13 -15.96 -35.76 -5.83
N PRO A 14 -15.50 -36.73 -6.66
CA PRO A 14 -14.91 -37.96 -6.16
C PRO A 14 -13.66 -37.68 -5.33
N GLY A 15 -13.52 -38.38 -4.20
CA GLY A 15 -12.34 -38.27 -3.33
C GLY A 15 -12.41 -37.15 -2.29
N LEU A 16 -13.49 -36.35 -2.26
CA LEU A 16 -13.72 -35.42 -1.15
C LEU A 16 -14.48 -36.09 0.00
N GLU A 17 -14.01 -35.88 1.23
CA GLU A 17 -14.80 -36.15 2.43
C GLU A 17 -15.96 -35.14 2.57
N PRO A 18 -17.03 -35.50 3.30
CA PRO A 18 -18.06 -34.54 3.71
C PRO A 18 -17.41 -33.31 4.36
N GLY A 19 -17.59 -32.13 3.77
CA GLY A 19 -16.90 -30.90 4.16
C GLY A 19 -15.80 -30.42 3.21
N GLY A 20 -15.55 -31.12 2.10
CA GLY A 20 -14.68 -30.67 1.00
C GLY A 20 -13.19 -30.90 1.20
N GLY A 21 -12.80 -31.69 2.21
CA GLY A 21 -11.42 -32.12 2.45
C GLY A 21 -11.04 -33.35 1.62
N VAL A 22 -9.76 -33.72 1.64
CA VAL A 22 -9.23 -34.97 1.07
C VAL A 22 -8.48 -35.77 2.14
N ARG A 23 -8.25 -37.07 1.90
CA ARG A 23 -7.45 -37.90 2.81
C ARG A 23 -6.01 -37.42 2.90
N PRO A 24 -5.32 -37.68 4.03
CA PRO A 24 -3.89 -37.43 4.13
C PRO A 24 -3.12 -38.15 3.01
N GLY A 25 -2.40 -37.40 2.18
CA GLY A 25 -1.62 -37.93 1.05
C GLY A 25 -2.29 -37.77 -0.32
N ASP A 26 -3.58 -37.48 -0.37
CA ASP A 26 -4.26 -37.07 -1.60
C ASP A 26 -3.99 -35.59 -1.89
N THR A 27 -3.88 -35.23 -3.17
CA THR A 27 -3.71 -33.83 -3.58
C THR A 27 -5.03 -33.08 -3.35
N PRO A 28 -5.07 -32.02 -2.52
CA PRO A 28 -6.28 -31.21 -2.34
C PRO A 28 -6.74 -30.61 -3.66
N PRO A 29 -8.05 -30.37 -3.85
CA PRO A 29 -8.54 -29.63 -5.01
C PRO A 29 -7.86 -28.26 -5.06
N GLU A 30 -7.72 -27.70 -6.27
CA GLU A 30 -7.22 -26.34 -6.46
C GLU A 30 -8.11 -25.39 -5.64
N SER A 31 -7.64 -25.02 -4.45
CA SER A 31 -8.27 -23.98 -3.66
C SER A 31 -7.96 -22.72 -4.45
N GLY A 32 -8.97 -22.12 -5.10
CA GLY A 32 -8.82 -20.88 -5.84
C GLY A 32 -8.00 -19.93 -4.99
N SER A 33 -6.73 -19.77 -5.37
CA SER A 33 -5.76 -19.18 -4.46
C SER A 33 -6.25 -17.77 -4.18
N THR A 34 -6.56 -17.46 -2.92
CA THR A 34 -6.89 -16.11 -2.45
C THR A 34 -5.66 -15.18 -2.48
N THR A 35 -4.71 -15.53 -3.34
CA THR A 35 -3.40 -14.95 -3.56
C THR A 35 -3.41 -14.18 -4.89
N GLU A 36 -4.55 -13.63 -5.28
CA GLU A 36 -4.70 -12.53 -6.27
C GLU A 36 -4.07 -11.20 -5.77
N GLY A 37 -3.15 -11.27 -4.80
CA GLY A 37 -2.51 -10.13 -4.14
C GLY A 37 -0.98 -10.20 -4.06
N LEU A 38 -0.33 -11.37 -4.13
CA LEU A 38 1.13 -11.45 -3.96
C LEU A 38 1.93 -11.02 -5.19
N SER A 39 1.31 -10.95 -6.37
CA SER A 39 1.97 -10.51 -7.61
C SER A 39 1.47 -9.15 -8.11
N ARG A 40 0.54 -8.49 -7.42
CA ARG A 40 0.09 -7.17 -7.82
C ARG A 40 1.16 -6.16 -7.39
N ARG A 41 1.91 -5.66 -8.36
CA ARG A 41 2.88 -4.57 -8.14
C ARG A 41 2.14 -3.37 -7.55
N GLU A 42 2.26 -3.19 -6.24
CA GLU A 42 1.64 -2.10 -5.54
C GLU A 42 2.21 -0.79 -6.09
N ARG A 43 1.33 0.05 -6.64
CA ARG A 43 1.75 1.30 -7.27
C ARG A 43 2.10 2.26 -6.14
N TYR A 44 3.38 2.29 -5.78
CA TYR A 44 3.87 3.24 -4.79
C TYR A 44 3.48 4.66 -5.21
N PRO A 45 2.87 5.46 -4.31
CA PRO A 45 2.55 6.84 -4.62
C PRO A 45 3.83 7.59 -5.00
N SER A 46 3.71 8.56 -5.91
CA SER A 46 4.86 9.35 -6.33
C SER A 46 5.41 10.11 -5.11
N ARG A 47 6.74 10.11 -4.96
CA ARG A 47 7.42 10.87 -3.88
C ARG A 47 7.50 12.37 -4.18
N VAL A 48 7.21 12.76 -5.42
CA VAL A 48 7.29 14.14 -5.92
C VAL A 48 6.50 15.14 -5.06
N PRO A 49 5.20 14.94 -4.75
CA PRO A 49 4.45 15.88 -3.91
C PRO A 49 5.06 16.02 -2.52
N ALA A 50 5.49 14.90 -1.89
CA ALA A 50 6.11 14.94 -0.57
C ALA A 50 7.42 15.74 -0.56
N VAL A 51 8.26 15.59 -1.59
CA VAL A 51 9.51 16.35 -1.73
C VAL A 51 9.23 17.84 -1.93
N ILE A 52 8.25 18.19 -2.78
CA ILE A 52 7.86 19.59 -3.02
C ILE A 52 7.36 20.24 -1.73
N THR A 53 6.46 19.56 -1.00
CA THR A 53 5.94 20.05 0.27
C THR A 53 7.05 20.23 1.29
N PHE A 54 7.98 19.28 1.39
CA PHE A 54 9.12 19.38 2.30
C PHE A 54 10.00 20.60 2.00
N ILE A 55 10.36 20.82 0.72
CA ILE A 55 11.15 21.98 0.30
C ILE A 55 10.45 23.29 0.65
N LEU A 56 9.14 23.38 0.39
CA LEU A 56 8.34 24.56 0.71
C LEU A 56 8.35 24.87 2.21
N VAL A 57 8.14 23.84 3.05
CA VAL A 57 8.16 23.98 4.51
C VAL A 57 9.52 24.47 5.00
N VAL A 58 10.62 23.89 4.48
CA VAL A 58 11.98 24.31 4.84
C VAL A 58 12.23 25.76 4.44
N LEU A 59 11.84 26.17 3.23
CA LEU A 59 12.00 27.54 2.75
C LEU A 59 11.26 28.54 3.65
N VAL A 60 9.99 28.27 3.96
CA VAL A 60 9.17 29.11 4.84
C VAL A 60 9.77 29.18 6.24
N THR A 61 10.25 28.05 6.77
CA THR A 61 10.87 28.00 8.10
C THR A 61 12.12 28.88 8.16
N ILE A 62 13.01 28.78 7.15
CA ILE A 62 14.21 29.62 7.07
C ILE A 62 13.83 31.09 6.96
N ALA A 63 12.84 31.44 6.14
CA ALA A 63 12.38 32.82 5.99
C ALA A 63 11.84 33.40 7.32
N VAL A 64 11.02 32.63 8.04
CA VAL A 64 10.48 33.04 9.35
C VAL A 64 11.60 33.18 10.39
N VAL A 65 12.52 32.23 10.47
CA VAL A 65 13.66 32.30 11.39
C VAL A 65 14.53 33.51 11.08
N GLY A 66 14.84 33.74 9.80
CA GLY A 66 15.58 34.91 9.35
C GLY A 66 14.89 36.22 9.72
N LEU A 67 13.57 36.30 9.53
CA LEU A 67 12.77 37.47 9.93
C LEU A 67 12.84 37.70 11.44
N VAL A 68 12.67 36.65 12.25
CA VAL A 68 12.76 36.74 13.72
C VAL A 68 14.14 37.25 14.14
N ILE A 69 15.22 36.69 13.58
CA ILE A 69 16.59 37.12 13.87
C ILE A 69 16.80 38.58 13.47
N ALA A 70 16.32 39.00 12.29
CA ALA A 70 16.45 40.37 11.81
C ALA A 70 15.71 41.38 12.71
N GLN A 71 14.55 40.99 13.26
CA GLN A 71 13.80 41.80 14.21
C GLN A 71 14.51 41.90 15.56
N LEU A 72 15.10 40.81 16.06
CA LEU A 72 15.83 40.78 17.33
C LEU A 72 17.15 41.54 17.29
N THR A 73 17.89 41.42 16.20
CA THR A 73 19.20 42.08 16.01
C THR A 73 19.07 43.53 15.53
N GLY A 74 17.85 43.98 15.20
CA GLY A 74 17.59 45.31 14.68
C GLY A 74 18.06 45.55 13.24
N ILE A 75 18.55 44.51 12.55
CA ILE A 75 18.94 44.56 11.13
C ILE A 75 17.77 45.04 10.26
N ALA A 76 16.55 44.66 10.60
CA ALA A 76 15.34 45.10 9.89
C ALA A 76 14.99 46.59 10.07
N LYS A 77 15.62 47.30 11.02
CA LYS A 77 15.47 48.76 11.19
C LYS A 77 16.57 49.57 10.47
N VAL A 78 17.61 48.89 9.97
CA VAL A 78 18.79 49.50 9.33
C VAL A 78 18.75 49.35 7.80
N LEU A 79 18.01 48.36 7.29
CA LEU A 79 17.57 48.29 5.89
C LEU A 79 16.32 49.14 5.67
#